data_AF-A0A519QU80-F1
#
_entry.id   AF-A0A519QU80-F1
#
_cell.length_a   1.000
_cell.length_b   1.000
_cell.length_c   1.000
_cell.angle_alpha   90.00
_cell.angle_beta   90.00
_cell.angle_gamma   90.00
#
_symmetry.space_group_name_H-M   'P 1'
#
loop_
_entity.id
_entity.type
_entity.pdbx_description
1 polymer ?
#
loop_
_entity_poly.entity_id
_entity_poly.type
_entity_poly.pdbx_seq_one_letter_code
_entity_poly.pdbx_strand_id
1 'polypeptide(L)'
;MLNLKAQNFRFGDITDNDYAINRNSIDSNANAIVIQEFGKSTMQLNESDNRLHLIFEYHVKLKIFNKDGYRQGNIIIPLYRGENQEEFITEIKASTYNYNGSSFEETIMDKKAVFSEKRSKYVELTKFTLPNLKDGSIIEYSYRLQSPNIFNYKSWSFQADIPKMSSLYEVNIPAIYNYNVLLRGPFKLADQKVELSKECLRLQGTTIDCSKISYLMKRIPAFIEEDYMTASSNFKSAIYFELSDMQRVDGSRQSFTKSWKDVDYELTSAANFGSQMKRKDLFKELIPNVVKNATTELDKAKAIYAYVKKQLKWNNYYACA
;
A
#
# COMPACT_ATOMS: atom_id res chain seq x y z
N MET A 1 -18.68 14.00 24.03
CA MET A 1 -18.60 13.02 22.92
C MET A 1 -18.08 13.76 21.69
N LEU A 2 -16.86 13.46 21.24
CA LEU A 2 -16.35 14.02 19.97
C LEU A 2 -17.09 13.35 18.82
N ASN A 3 -17.96 14.13 18.17
CA ASN A 3 -18.69 13.72 16.98
C ASN A 3 -17.73 13.81 15.79
N LEU A 4 -16.84 12.82 15.66
CA LEU A 4 -15.95 12.66 14.50
C LEU A 4 -16.84 12.43 13.26
N LYS A 5 -17.10 13.50 12.51
CA LYS A 5 -17.68 13.39 11.17
C LYS A 5 -16.66 12.63 10.32
N ALA A 6 -17.10 11.53 9.71
CA ALA A 6 -16.29 10.69 8.83
C ALA A 6 -16.03 11.42 7.50
N GLN A 7 -15.18 12.44 7.52
CA GLN A 7 -14.72 13.22 6.38
C GLN A 7 -13.22 13.52 6.54
N ASN A 8 -12.55 13.93 5.47
CA ASN A 8 -11.19 14.48 5.56
C ASN A 8 -11.18 15.66 6.55
N PHE A 9 -10.09 15.79 7.31
CA PHE A 9 -9.89 16.88 8.25
C PHE A 9 -9.02 17.98 7.64
N ARG A 10 -9.15 19.20 8.17
CA ARG A 10 -8.41 20.35 7.67
C ARG A 10 -6.96 20.29 8.18
N PHE A 11 -6.01 20.45 7.26
CA PHE A 11 -4.59 20.58 7.61
C PHE A 11 -4.35 21.81 8.48
N GLY A 12 -3.55 21.69 9.53
CA GLY A 12 -3.20 22.76 10.47
C GLY A 12 -4.23 23.00 11.57
N ASP A 13 -5.33 22.26 11.60
CA ASP A 13 -6.35 22.39 12.63
C ASP A 13 -5.95 21.58 13.88
N ILE A 14 -4.93 22.04 14.59
CA ILE A 14 -4.43 21.40 15.81
C ILE A 14 -5.17 21.96 17.02
N THR A 15 -5.71 21.06 17.85
CA THR A 15 -6.57 21.41 18.97
C THR A 15 -5.94 21.03 20.32
N ASP A 16 -6.42 21.66 21.40
CA ASP A 16 -6.05 21.26 22.75
C ASP A 16 -6.41 19.80 23.06
N ASN A 17 -7.45 19.26 22.41
CA ASN A 17 -7.80 17.84 22.53
C ASN A 17 -6.71 16.94 21.95
N ASP A 18 -6.13 17.32 20.81
CA ASP A 18 -5.02 16.56 20.20
C ASP A 18 -3.82 16.52 21.15
N TYR A 19 -3.53 17.64 21.81
CA TYR A 19 -2.45 17.72 22.80
C TYR A 19 -2.80 17.05 24.12
N ALA A 20 -4.06 17.02 24.54
CA ALA A 20 -4.48 16.32 25.75
C ALA A 20 -4.48 14.78 25.61
N ILE A 21 -4.31 14.25 24.38
CA ILE A 21 -4.25 12.79 24.17
C ILE A 21 -3.13 12.19 25.01
N ASN A 22 -3.52 11.24 25.84
CA ASN A 22 -2.64 10.46 26.70
C ASN A 22 -2.47 9.06 26.11
N ARG A 23 -1.24 8.55 26.05
CA ARG A 23 -0.94 7.20 25.54
C ARG A 23 -1.75 6.11 26.23
N ASN A 24 -2.04 6.26 27.53
CA ASN A 24 -2.82 5.31 28.32
C ASN A 24 -4.28 5.16 27.85
N SER A 25 -4.78 6.04 26.98
CA SER A 25 -6.14 5.94 26.41
C SER A 25 -6.29 4.80 25.40
N ILE A 26 -5.18 4.27 24.86
CA ILE A 26 -5.18 3.14 23.92
C ILE A 26 -4.11 2.11 24.27
N ASP A 27 -2.88 2.55 24.51
CA ASP A 27 -1.74 1.69 24.81
C ASP A 27 -0.69 2.47 25.62
N SER A 28 -0.49 2.07 26.88
CA SER A 28 0.45 2.72 27.79
C SER A 28 1.92 2.64 27.34
N ASN A 29 2.25 1.70 26.46
CA ASN A 29 3.59 1.51 25.92
C ASN A 29 3.80 2.23 24.57
N ALA A 30 2.78 2.90 24.04
CA ALA A 30 2.89 3.59 22.77
C ALA A 30 3.84 4.79 22.84
N ASN A 31 4.80 4.83 21.91
CA ASN A 31 5.72 5.94 21.71
C ASN A 31 5.13 7.04 20.81
N ALA A 32 4.11 6.69 20.02
CA ALA A 32 3.30 7.62 19.25
C ALA A 32 1.90 7.00 19.02
N ILE A 33 0.90 7.85 18.75
CA ILE A 33 -0.48 7.43 18.38
C ILE A 33 -0.93 8.22 17.16
N VAL A 34 -1.49 7.54 16.17
CA VAL A 34 -2.24 8.20 15.09
C VAL A 34 -3.58 8.68 15.62
N ILE A 35 -3.81 9.99 15.58
CA ILE A 35 -5.06 10.61 16.03
C ILE A 35 -6.13 10.41 14.96
N GLN A 36 -5.81 10.80 13.73
CA GLN A 36 -6.71 10.69 12.60
C GLN A 36 -5.92 10.40 11.34
N GLU A 37 -6.36 9.39 10.61
CA GLU A 37 -5.83 9.01 9.31
C GLU A 37 -6.96 9.00 8.29
N PHE A 38 -6.69 9.59 7.13
CA PHE A 38 -7.62 9.69 6.03
C PHE A 38 -6.92 9.30 4.73
N GLY A 39 -7.59 8.46 3.94
CA GLY A 39 -7.20 8.15 2.58
C GLY A 39 -8.37 8.31 1.63
N LYS A 40 -8.09 8.78 0.41
CA LYS A 40 -9.09 8.83 -0.65
C LYS A 40 -8.49 8.37 -1.96
N SER A 41 -9.16 7.46 -2.65
CA SER A 41 -8.81 7.07 -4.00
C SER A 41 -9.90 7.41 -5.00
N THR A 42 -9.50 7.93 -6.15
CA THR A 42 -10.37 8.28 -7.27
C THR A 42 -9.69 7.89 -8.58
N MET A 43 -10.48 7.61 -9.62
CA MET A 43 -9.95 7.44 -10.98
C MET A 43 -10.19 8.72 -11.77
N GLN A 44 -9.14 9.23 -12.42
CA GLN A 44 -9.20 10.45 -13.21
C GLN A 44 -8.57 10.21 -14.56
N LEU A 45 -9.13 10.83 -15.61
CA LEU A 45 -8.50 10.84 -16.92
C LEU A 45 -7.30 11.77 -16.86
N ASN A 46 -6.12 11.23 -17.14
CA ASN A 46 -4.93 12.04 -17.32
C ASN A 46 -4.91 12.52 -18.78
N GLU A 47 -5.01 13.83 -18.97
CA GLU A 47 -5.08 14.44 -20.30
C GLU A 47 -3.77 14.29 -21.09
N SER A 48 -2.62 14.12 -20.41
CA SER A 48 -1.31 14.04 -21.07
C SER A 48 -1.10 12.73 -21.83
N ASP A 49 -1.67 11.62 -21.35
CA ASP A 49 -1.54 10.30 -21.98
C ASP A 49 -2.89 9.68 -22.38
N ASN A 50 -3.99 10.39 -22.11
CA ASN A 50 -5.37 9.97 -22.36
C ASN A 50 -5.73 8.62 -21.71
N ARG A 51 -5.14 8.33 -20.53
CA ARG A 51 -5.40 7.11 -19.76
C ARG A 51 -6.01 7.44 -18.41
N LEU A 52 -6.72 6.46 -17.85
CA LEU A 52 -7.19 6.55 -16.47
C LEU A 52 -6.04 6.30 -15.51
N HIS A 53 -5.86 7.23 -14.58
CA HIS A 53 -4.90 7.12 -13.49
C HIS A 53 -5.67 7.06 -12.18
N LEU A 54 -5.16 6.25 -11.26
CA LEU A 54 -5.58 6.24 -9.87
C LEU A 54 -4.90 7.39 -9.15
N ILE A 55 -5.70 8.28 -8.57
CA ILE A 55 -5.26 9.35 -7.69
C ILE A 55 -5.55 8.93 -6.27
N PHE A 56 -4.50 8.86 -5.44
CA PHE A 56 -4.60 8.55 -4.02
C PHE A 56 -4.11 9.73 -3.19
N GLU A 57 -5.00 10.24 -2.34
CA GLU A 57 -4.72 11.27 -1.35
C GLU A 57 -4.55 10.59 0.01
N TYR A 58 -3.46 10.90 0.71
CA TYR A 58 -3.21 10.45 2.07
C TYR A 58 -3.07 11.67 2.98
N HIS A 59 -3.67 11.62 4.16
CA HIS A 59 -3.58 12.67 5.17
C HIS A 59 -3.59 12.05 6.57
N VAL A 60 -2.58 12.35 7.39
CA VAL A 60 -2.50 11.82 8.75
C VAL A 60 -2.03 12.88 9.73
N LYS A 61 -2.59 12.79 10.94
CA LYS A 61 -2.18 13.55 12.12
C LYS A 61 -1.89 12.58 13.25
N LEU A 62 -0.71 12.66 13.86
CA LEU A 62 -0.30 11.77 14.94
C LEU A 62 0.48 12.52 16.01
N LYS A 63 0.41 12.05 17.25
CA LYS A 63 1.15 12.61 18.38
C LYS A 63 2.32 11.70 18.74
N ILE A 64 3.49 12.31 18.93
CA ILE A 64 4.72 11.69 19.40
C ILE A 64 4.84 11.94 20.90
N PHE A 65 5.09 10.89 21.69
CA PHE A 65 5.20 11.02 23.15
C PHE A 65 6.64 11.16 23.63
N ASN A 66 7.59 10.55 22.93
CA ASN A 66 8.99 10.48 23.33
C ASN A 66 9.92 10.30 22.12
N LYS A 67 11.23 10.32 22.39
CA LYS A 67 12.31 10.11 21.40
C LYS A 67 12.17 8.83 20.57
N ASP A 68 11.69 7.72 21.15
CA ASP A 68 11.51 6.47 20.39
C ASP A 68 10.41 6.60 19.33
N GLY A 69 9.46 7.52 19.54
CA GLY A 69 8.43 7.89 18.58
C GLY A 69 8.93 8.77 17.43
N TYR A 70 10.14 9.34 17.50
CA TYR A 70 10.65 10.26 16.47
C TYR A 70 10.81 9.60 15.11
N ARG A 71 10.95 8.27 15.08
CA ARG A 71 10.99 7.49 13.84
C ARG A 71 9.74 7.70 12.97
N GLN A 72 8.59 8.02 13.58
CA GLN A 72 7.34 8.30 12.86
C GLN A 72 7.39 9.61 12.07
N GLY A 73 8.39 10.48 12.33
CA GLY A 73 8.67 11.65 11.52
C GLY A 73 9.49 11.38 10.27
N ASN A 74 9.98 10.15 10.06
CA ASN A 74 10.72 9.75 8.85
C ASN A 74 9.79 8.98 7.91
N ILE A 75 9.32 9.64 6.86
CA ILE A 75 8.34 9.06 5.94
C ILE A 75 9.05 8.52 4.70
N ILE A 76 8.72 7.28 4.35
CA ILE A 76 9.22 6.61 3.15
C ILE A 76 8.01 6.10 2.36
N ILE A 77 7.84 6.60 1.15
CA ILE A 77 6.77 6.22 0.23
C ILE A 77 7.39 5.42 -0.92
N PRO A 78 7.18 4.09 -0.98
CA PRO A 78 7.59 3.30 -2.12
C PRO A 78 6.66 3.55 -3.30
N LEU A 79 7.26 3.81 -4.46
CA LEU A 79 6.60 4.07 -5.73
C LEU A 79 7.01 2.99 -6.72
N TYR A 80 6.02 2.43 -7.43
CA TYR A 80 6.31 1.54 -8.54
C TYR A 80 6.99 2.32 -9.67
N ARG A 81 8.03 1.70 -10.23
CA ARG A 81 8.76 2.21 -11.38
C ARG A 81 8.80 1.15 -12.47
N GLY A 82 8.57 1.52 -13.71
CA GLY A 82 8.57 0.60 -14.85
C GLY A 82 8.90 1.35 -16.13
N GLU A 83 9.17 0.63 -17.22
CA GLU A 83 9.62 1.27 -18.46
C GLU A 83 8.58 2.23 -19.07
N ASN A 84 7.29 1.97 -18.88
CA ASN A 84 6.18 2.77 -19.44
C ASN A 84 5.06 3.10 -18.42
N GLN A 85 5.26 2.73 -17.16
CA GLN A 85 4.29 2.92 -16.08
C GLN A 85 5.07 3.21 -14.81
N GLU A 86 4.91 4.41 -14.28
CA GLU A 86 5.58 4.86 -13.06
C GLU A 86 4.56 5.57 -12.17
N GLU A 87 4.72 5.43 -10.85
CA GLU A 87 3.96 6.18 -9.87
C GLU A 87 4.70 7.45 -9.49
N PHE A 88 3.95 8.52 -9.24
CA PHE A 88 4.51 9.83 -8.90
C PHE A 88 3.84 10.40 -7.66
N ILE A 89 4.63 11.11 -6.85
CA ILE A 89 4.09 12.00 -5.83
C ILE A 89 4.00 13.41 -6.41
N THR A 90 2.78 13.95 -6.47
CA THR A 90 2.51 15.25 -7.08
C THR A 90 2.41 16.38 -6.06
N GLU A 91 2.04 16.05 -4.81
CA GLU A 91 1.89 17.01 -3.72
C GLU A 91 2.41 16.39 -2.42
N ILE A 92 3.15 17.17 -1.63
CA ILE A 92 3.54 16.84 -0.25
C ILE A 92 3.39 18.09 0.60
N LYS A 93 2.74 17.94 1.76
CA LYS A 93 2.71 18.92 2.85
C LYS A 93 3.03 18.20 4.15
N ALA A 94 3.89 18.77 4.97
CA ALA A 94 4.23 18.20 6.26
C ALA A 94 4.61 19.31 7.24
N SER A 95 4.12 19.21 8.47
CA SER A 95 4.36 20.17 9.53
C SER A 95 4.48 19.48 10.88
N THR A 96 5.35 20.02 11.73
CA THR A 96 5.45 19.66 13.14
C THR A 96 4.88 20.80 13.98
N TYR A 97 4.06 20.46 14.97
CA TYR A 97 3.46 21.41 15.89
C TYR A 97 3.94 21.14 17.30
N ASN A 98 4.49 22.17 17.94
CA ASN A 98 5.01 22.11 19.29
C ASN A 98 4.26 23.07 20.19
N TYR A 99 3.78 22.59 21.34
CA TYR A 99 3.11 23.45 22.32
C TYR A 99 4.15 24.24 23.12
N ASN A 100 4.03 25.57 23.13
CA ASN A 100 4.96 26.46 23.83
C ASN A 100 4.45 26.91 25.23
N GLY A 101 3.33 26.36 25.70
CA GLY A 101 2.67 26.76 26.94
C GLY A 101 1.46 27.67 26.75
N SER A 102 1.29 28.27 25.57
CA SER A 102 0.16 29.15 25.24
C SER A 102 -0.50 28.81 23.91
N SER A 103 0.29 28.44 22.91
CA SER A 103 -0.19 28.08 21.56
C SER A 103 0.70 27.00 20.94
N PHE A 104 0.25 26.48 19.79
CA PHE A 104 1.08 25.62 18.95
C PHE A 104 1.93 26.48 18.01
N GLU A 105 3.24 26.23 18.04
CA GLU A 105 4.18 26.74 17.06
C GLU A 105 4.32 25.71 15.94
N GLU A 106 3.97 26.11 14.71
CA GLU A 106 4.13 25.30 13.50
C GLU A 106 5.55 25.43 12.94
N THR A 107 6.19 24.30 12.66
CA THR A 107 7.41 24.22 11.85
C THR A 107 7.08 23.46 10.56
N ILE A 108 6.97 24.19 9.46
CA ILE A 108 6.69 23.65 8.14
C ILE A 108 7.96 22.97 7.59
N MET A 109 7.81 21.79 6.99
CA MET A 109 8.90 21.12 6.29
C MET A 109 9.25 21.86 4.99
N ASP A 110 10.54 22.13 4.78
CA ASP A 110 11.03 22.67 3.50
C ASP A 110 10.81 21.63 2.40
N LYS A 111 10.28 22.06 1.24
CA LYS A 111 10.12 21.21 0.06
C LYS A 111 11.46 20.59 -0.40
N LYS A 112 12.59 21.26 -0.14
CA LYS A 112 13.93 20.75 -0.44
C LYS A 112 14.34 19.57 0.45
N ALA A 113 13.62 19.31 1.54
CA ALA A 113 13.85 18.16 2.41
C ALA A 113 13.19 16.87 1.88
N VAL A 114 12.55 16.92 0.71
CA VAL A 114 12.01 15.75 0.00
C VAL A 114 13.08 15.22 -0.95
N PHE A 115 13.40 13.93 -0.85
CA PHE A 115 14.40 13.27 -1.67
C PHE A 115 13.85 12.01 -2.31
N SER A 116 14.35 11.68 -3.50
CA SER A 116 14.06 10.42 -4.18
C SER A 116 15.29 9.51 -4.20
N GLU A 117 15.09 8.21 -3.94
CA GLU A 117 16.12 7.18 -4.04
C GLU A 117 15.68 6.06 -4.96
N LYS A 118 16.48 5.77 -5.98
CA LYS A 118 16.28 4.60 -6.85
C LYS A 118 16.75 3.34 -6.13
N ARG A 119 15.84 2.65 -5.45
CA ARG A 119 16.12 1.40 -4.75
C ARG A 119 16.39 0.24 -5.72
N SER A 120 15.70 0.22 -6.86
CA SER A 120 15.88 -0.84 -7.87
C SER A 120 15.38 -0.41 -9.26
N LYS A 121 15.37 -1.35 -10.22
CA LYS A 121 14.72 -1.15 -11.53
C LYS A 121 13.22 -0.87 -11.38
N TYR A 122 12.57 -1.41 -10.34
CA TYR A 122 11.11 -1.41 -10.21
C TYR A 122 10.56 -0.58 -9.05
N VAL A 123 11.44 0.01 -8.23
CA VAL A 123 11.05 0.73 -7.02
C VAL A 123 11.86 2.00 -6.89
N GLU A 124 11.16 3.11 -6.77
CA GLU A 124 11.68 4.40 -6.30
C GLU A 124 11.13 4.68 -4.91
N LEU A 125 11.92 5.31 -4.04
CA LEU A 125 11.49 5.72 -2.71
C LEU A 125 11.47 7.24 -2.64
N THR A 126 10.31 7.84 -2.42
CA THR A 126 10.22 9.23 -1.97
C THR A 126 10.34 9.27 -0.46
N LYS A 127 11.26 10.08 0.05
CA LYS A 127 11.60 10.19 1.47
C LYS A 127 11.51 11.64 1.92
N PHE A 128 10.99 11.86 3.12
CA PHE A 128 11.04 13.16 3.76
C PHE A 128 10.99 13.01 5.28
N THR A 129 11.52 14.00 5.99
CA THR A 129 11.62 13.99 7.44
C THR A 129 11.04 15.27 8.01
N LEU A 130 10.16 15.14 8.99
CA LEU A 130 9.56 16.27 9.67
C LEU A 130 10.56 16.97 10.59
N PRO A 131 10.65 18.31 10.55
CA PRO A 131 11.62 19.08 11.33
C PRO A 131 11.18 19.26 12.79
N ASN A 132 12.11 19.69 13.65
CA ASN A 132 11.82 20.21 15.00
C ASN A 132 10.97 19.27 15.89
N LEU A 133 11.23 17.96 15.81
CA LEU A 133 10.56 16.96 16.67
C LEU A 133 11.02 17.12 18.13
N LYS A 134 10.04 17.14 19.03
CA LYS A 134 10.18 17.22 20.49
C LYS A 134 9.24 16.19 21.13
N ASP A 135 9.49 15.88 22.39
CA ASP A 135 8.56 15.08 23.17
C ASP A 135 7.21 15.82 23.26
N GLY A 136 6.12 15.14 22.90
CA GLY A 136 4.79 15.74 22.85
C GLY A 136 4.43 16.42 21.52
N SER A 137 5.35 16.46 20.53
CA SER A 137 5.03 17.03 19.20
C SER A 137 3.82 16.34 18.56
N ILE A 138 3.03 17.12 17.85
CA ILE A 138 2.04 16.61 16.90
C ILE A 138 2.63 16.79 15.51
N ILE A 139 2.64 15.74 14.70
CA ILE A 139 3.03 15.84 13.29
C ILE A 139 1.81 15.60 12.42
N GLU A 140 1.76 16.33 11.31
CA GLU A 140 0.72 16.20 10.30
C GLU A 140 1.36 16.22 8.93
N TYR A 141 0.98 15.28 8.07
CA TYR A 141 1.42 15.29 6.70
C TYR A 141 0.36 14.75 5.76
N SER A 142 0.39 15.25 4.53
CA SER A 142 -0.41 14.76 3.43
C SER A 142 0.41 14.65 2.16
N TYR A 143 0.03 13.71 1.31
CA TYR A 143 0.59 13.59 -0.01
C TYR A 143 -0.44 13.10 -1.03
N ARG A 144 -0.15 13.38 -2.29
CA ARG A 144 -0.95 12.90 -3.43
C ARG A 144 -0.08 12.01 -4.32
N LEU A 145 -0.51 10.75 -4.45
CA LEU A 145 0.06 9.75 -5.34
C LEU A 145 -0.78 9.66 -6.61
N GLN A 146 -0.12 9.64 -7.75
CA GLN A 146 -0.71 9.29 -9.03
C GLN A 146 -0.12 7.95 -9.50
N SER A 147 -0.99 7.01 -9.85
CA SER A 147 -0.61 5.68 -10.31
C SER A 147 -1.33 5.32 -11.62
N PRO A 148 -0.59 4.86 -12.65
CA PRO A 148 -1.21 4.34 -13.87
C PRO A 148 -1.82 2.94 -13.66
N ASN A 149 -1.57 2.30 -12.51
CA ASN A 149 -2.08 0.98 -12.21
C ASN A 149 -3.49 1.05 -11.63
N ILE A 150 -4.47 0.76 -12.47
CA ILE A 150 -5.89 0.68 -12.08
C ILE A 150 -6.34 -0.76 -11.77
N PHE A 151 -5.53 -1.78 -12.07
CA PHE A 151 -5.93 -3.17 -11.87
C PHE A 151 -6.03 -3.52 -10.38
N ASN A 152 -5.03 -3.10 -9.61
CA ASN A 152 -5.07 -3.14 -8.15
C ASN A 152 -5.39 -1.73 -7.67
N TYR A 153 -6.67 -1.48 -7.33
CA TYR A 153 -7.03 -0.23 -6.67
C TYR A 153 -6.20 -0.08 -5.38
N LYS A 154 -5.98 1.14 -4.92
CA LYS A 154 -5.08 1.37 -3.79
C LYS A 154 -5.60 0.62 -2.56
N SER A 155 -4.79 -0.30 -2.05
CA SER A 155 -5.09 -1.00 -0.80
C SER A 155 -4.84 -0.07 0.38
N TRP A 156 -5.57 -0.27 1.47
CA TRP A 156 -5.48 0.55 2.67
C TRP A 156 -5.19 -0.28 3.92
N SER A 157 -4.14 0.08 4.65
CA SER A 157 -3.74 -0.59 5.89
C SER A 157 -4.29 0.17 7.09
N PHE A 158 -5.34 -0.37 7.70
CA PHE A 158 -5.90 0.19 8.93
C PHE A 158 -4.92 0.04 10.10
N GLN A 159 -4.21 -1.09 10.17
CA GLN A 159 -3.26 -1.37 11.25
C GLN A 159 -1.81 -1.01 10.85
N ALA A 160 -1.05 -0.46 11.81
CA ALA A 160 0.36 -0.09 11.67
C ALA A 160 1.16 -0.49 12.92
N ASP A 161 2.46 -0.18 12.97
CA ASP A 161 3.34 -0.42 14.11
C ASP A 161 3.04 0.46 15.33
N ILE A 162 2.24 1.51 15.15
CA ILE A 162 1.67 2.33 16.22
C ILE A 162 0.14 2.24 16.23
N PRO A 163 -0.50 2.35 17.41
CA PRO A 163 -1.96 2.40 17.50
C PRO A 163 -2.56 3.61 16.75
N LYS A 164 -3.80 3.44 16.27
CA LYS A 164 -4.59 4.49 15.61
C LYS A 164 -5.95 4.68 16.28
N MET A 165 -6.32 5.92 16.62
CA MET A 165 -7.64 6.22 17.16
C MET A 165 -8.73 6.10 16.09
N SER A 166 -8.44 6.57 14.86
CA SER A 166 -9.37 6.56 13.73
C SER A 166 -8.62 6.47 12.40
N SER A 167 -9.08 5.59 11.51
CA SER A 167 -8.59 5.45 10.15
C SER A 167 -9.77 5.32 9.19
N LEU A 168 -9.91 6.28 8.28
CA LEU A 168 -10.99 6.39 7.31
C LEU A 168 -10.42 6.27 5.90
N TYR A 169 -10.96 5.36 5.11
CA TYR A 169 -10.62 5.21 3.71
C TYR A 169 -11.83 5.36 2.81
N GLU A 170 -11.77 6.30 1.87
CA GLU A 170 -12.80 6.53 0.86
C GLU A 170 -12.31 6.05 -0.51
N VAL A 171 -13.15 5.31 -1.21
CA VAL A 171 -12.92 4.92 -2.61
C VAL A 171 -14.06 5.42 -3.48
N ASN A 172 -13.72 6.03 -4.62
CA ASN A 172 -14.67 6.40 -5.66
C ASN A 172 -14.39 5.56 -6.90
N ILE A 173 -15.22 4.53 -7.10
CA ILE A 173 -15.06 3.56 -8.18
C ILE A 173 -16.10 3.88 -9.27
N PRO A 174 -15.69 4.24 -10.49
CA PRO A 174 -16.62 4.45 -11.61
C PRO A 174 -17.43 3.17 -11.89
N ALA A 175 -18.72 3.31 -12.20
CA ALA A 175 -19.66 2.20 -12.39
C ALA A 175 -19.27 1.21 -13.51
N ILE A 176 -18.32 1.60 -14.37
CA ILE A 176 -17.75 0.75 -15.41
C ILE A 176 -16.67 -0.23 -14.91
N TYR A 177 -16.24 -0.12 -13.66
CA TYR A 177 -15.25 -1.01 -13.04
C TYR A 177 -15.86 -1.77 -11.85
N ASN A 178 -15.66 -3.09 -11.82
CA ASN A 178 -16.04 -3.94 -10.71
C ASN A 178 -14.79 -4.46 -10.01
N TYR A 179 -14.71 -4.33 -8.68
CA TYR A 179 -13.60 -4.85 -7.89
C TYR A 179 -14.10 -5.85 -6.85
N ASN A 180 -13.36 -6.95 -6.71
CA ASN A 180 -13.47 -7.82 -5.55
C ASN A 180 -12.83 -7.11 -4.34
N VAL A 181 -13.61 -6.89 -3.29
CA VAL A 181 -13.16 -6.21 -2.07
C VAL A 181 -12.94 -7.23 -0.96
N LEU A 182 -11.73 -7.28 -0.42
CA LEU A 182 -11.36 -8.18 0.67
C LEU A 182 -10.88 -7.37 1.88
N LEU A 183 -11.63 -7.42 2.98
CA LEU A 183 -11.13 -7.02 4.28
C LEU A 183 -10.38 -8.21 4.90
N ARG A 184 -9.10 -8.00 5.21
CA ARG A 184 -8.23 -8.96 5.90
C ARG A 184 -7.93 -8.48 7.31
N GLY A 185 -7.56 -9.42 8.18
CA GLY A 185 -7.09 -9.17 9.54
C GLY A 185 -8.19 -9.33 10.60
N PRO A 186 -7.84 -9.23 11.88
CA PRO A 186 -8.73 -9.60 12.97
C PRO A 186 -9.76 -8.51 13.33
N PHE A 187 -9.52 -7.25 12.94
CA PHE A 187 -10.39 -6.13 13.31
C PHE A 187 -11.47 -5.87 12.27
N LYS A 188 -12.69 -5.61 12.76
CA LYS A 188 -13.86 -5.26 11.95
C LYS A 188 -13.93 -3.75 11.74
N LEU A 189 -14.61 -3.34 10.66
CA LEU A 189 -14.95 -1.94 10.43
C LEU A 189 -15.95 -1.47 11.49
N ALA A 190 -15.75 -0.24 11.97
CA ALA A 190 -16.68 0.45 12.85
C ALA A 190 -17.88 1.02 12.08
N ASP A 191 -17.68 1.41 10.82
CA ASP A 191 -18.73 1.89 9.94
C ASP A 191 -18.35 1.63 8.47
N GLN A 192 -19.35 1.40 7.62
CA GLN A 192 -19.21 1.30 6.18
C GLN A 192 -20.39 2.01 5.53
N LYS A 193 -20.10 2.98 4.65
CA LYS A 193 -21.13 3.73 3.92
C LYS A 193 -20.93 3.61 2.43
N VAL A 194 -22.03 3.48 1.70
CA VAL A 194 -22.06 3.43 0.24
C VAL A 194 -22.99 4.53 -0.24
N GLU A 195 -22.49 5.39 -1.11
CA GLU A 195 -23.20 6.54 -1.65
C GLU A 195 -23.00 6.60 -3.17
N LEU A 196 -24.00 7.11 -3.88
CA LEU A 196 -23.88 7.40 -5.30
C LEU A 196 -23.19 8.77 -5.47
N SER A 197 -22.05 8.79 -6.15
CA SER A 197 -21.38 10.03 -6.57
C SER A 197 -21.65 10.25 -8.06
N LYS A 198 -22.60 11.13 -8.37
CA LYS A 198 -23.00 11.41 -9.76
C LYS A 198 -21.88 12.06 -10.57
N GLU A 199 -21.78 11.68 -11.84
CA GLU A 199 -20.90 12.28 -12.85
C GLU A 199 -19.43 12.43 -12.39
N CYS A 200 -18.93 11.47 -11.61
CA CYS A 200 -17.58 11.51 -11.04
C CYS A 200 -16.47 11.39 -12.08
N LEU A 201 -16.79 10.83 -13.26
CA LEU A 201 -15.86 10.59 -14.34
C LEU A 201 -16.52 10.91 -15.68
N ARG A 202 -15.75 11.53 -16.59
CA ARG A 202 -16.17 11.78 -17.96
C ARG A 202 -15.20 11.11 -18.93
N LEU A 203 -15.72 10.23 -19.78
CA LEU A 203 -14.94 9.53 -20.81
C LEU A 203 -15.62 9.74 -22.17
N GLN A 204 -14.88 10.27 -23.14
CA GLN A 204 -15.37 10.45 -24.52
C GLN A 204 -16.73 11.18 -24.62
N GLY A 205 -16.99 12.12 -23.70
CA GLY A 205 -18.25 12.87 -23.64
C GLY A 205 -19.35 12.21 -22.81
N THR A 206 -19.21 10.94 -22.43
CA THR A 206 -20.13 10.21 -21.55
C THR A 206 -19.78 10.46 -20.08
N THR A 207 -20.77 10.85 -19.28
CA THR A 207 -20.64 10.94 -17.83
C THR A 207 -20.91 9.58 -17.18
N ILE A 208 -20.13 9.27 -16.15
CA ILE A 208 -20.17 8.00 -15.45
C ILE A 208 -20.27 8.30 -13.95
N ASP A 209 -21.24 7.67 -13.30
CA ASP A 209 -21.41 7.74 -11.85
C ASP A 209 -20.41 6.83 -11.14
N CYS A 210 -20.07 7.15 -9.90
CA CYS A 210 -19.22 6.33 -9.05
C CYS A 210 -19.99 5.77 -7.87
N SER A 211 -19.59 4.58 -7.44
CA SER A 211 -19.82 4.12 -6.07
C SER A 211 -18.78 4.78 -5.16
N LYS A 212 -19.23 5.69 -4.30
CA LYS A 212 -18.44 6.24 -3.20
C LYS A 212 -18.61 5.32 -2.00
N ILE A 213 -17.52 4.70 -1.54
CA ILE A 213 -17.55 3.79 -0.40
C ILE A 213 -16.57 4.29 0.66
N SER A 214 -17.06 4.46 1.89
CA SER A 214 -16.26 4.89 3.03
C SER A 214 -16.12 3.72 4.02
N TYR A 215 -14.89 3.38 4.38
CA TYR A 215 -14.54 2.33 5.34
C TYR A 215 -13.87 2.98 6.55
N LEU A 216 -14.50 2.84 7.73
CA LEU A 216 -14.01 3.43 8.97
C LEU A 216 -13.63 2.35 9.96
N MET A 217 -12.44 2.45 10.53
CA MET A 217 -12.01 1.65 11.67
C MET A 217 -11.53 2.57 12.80
N LYS A 218 -11.86 2.23 14.04
CA LYS A 218 -11.56 3.04 15.24
C LYS A 218 -10.89 2.17 16.30
N ARG A 219 -10.09 2.80 17.17
CA ARG A 219 -9.37 2.16 18.28
C ARG A 219 -8.58 0.93 17.82
N ILE A 220 -7.73 1.15 16.83
CA ILE A 220 -6.91 0.12 16.19
C ILE A 220 -5.63 -0.03 17.01
N PRO A 221 -5.34 -1.20 17.59
CA PRO A 221 -4.10 -1.41 18.34
C PRO A 221 -2.89 -1.47 17.40
N ALA A 222 -1.70 -1.22 17.94
CA ALA A 222 -0.46 -1.48 17.21
C ALA A 222 -0.40 -2.95 16.76
N PHE A 223 0.19 -3.16 15.60
CA PHE A 223 0.62 -4.47 15.16
C PHE A 223 2.01 -4.74 15.72
N ILE A 224 2.12 -5.76 16.57
CA ILE A 224 3.38 -6.24 17.11
C ILE A 224 3.80 -7.44 16.26
N GLU A 225 4.97 -7.34 15.64
CA GLU A 225 5.55 -8.47 14.91
C GLU A 225 6.18 -9.42 15.93
N GLU A 226 5.84 -10.71 15.83
CA GLU A 226 6.34 -11.77 16.70
C GLU A 226 7.46 -12.53 15.99
N ASP A 227 8.39 -13.07 16.78
CA ASP A 227 9.46 -13.90 16.26
C ASP A 227 8.88 -15.11 15.50
N TYR A 228 9.50 -15.46 14.38
CA TYR A 228 9.12 -16.59 13.51
C TYR A 228 7.74 -16.48 12.85
N MET A 229 7.07 -15.32 12.93
CA MET A 229 5.86 -15.09 12.15
C MET A 229 6.17 -15.18 10.64
N THR A 230 5.20 -15.67 9.86
CA THR A 230 5.26 -15.46 8.39
C THR A 230 5.13 -13.96 8.07
N ALA A 231 5.08 -13.58 6.79
CA ALA A 231 5.01 -12.16 6.42
C ALA A 231 3.93 -11.41 7.22
N SER A 232 4.34 -10.41 8.00
CA SER A 232 3.47 -9.62 8.88
C SER A 232 2.30 -8.95 8.15
N SER A 233 2.46 -8.69 6.85
CA SER A 233 1.39 -8.22 5.95
C SER A 233 0.18 -9.17 5.86
N ASN A 234 0.33 -10.46 6.19
CA ASN A 234 -0.77 -11.41 6.18
C ASN A 234 -1.73 -11.27 7.36
N PHE A 235 -1.29 -10.61 8.44
CA PHE A 235 -2.04 -10.54 9.70
C PHE A 235 -2.58 -9.14 10.01
N LYS A 236 -2.01 -8.10 9.38
CA LYS A 236 -2.47 -6.71 9.55
C LYS A 236 -3.89 -6.52 9.01
N SER A 237 -4.70 -5.77 9.76
CA SER A 237 -6.00 -5.33 9.25
C SER A 237 -5.85 -4.35 8.09
N ALA A 238 -6.31 -4.77 6.91
CA ALA A 238 -6.18 -4.03 5.66
C ALA A 238 -7.31 -4.41 4.70
N ILE A 239 -7.64 -3.49 3.80
CA ILE A 239 -8.61 -3.71 2.72
C ILE A 239 -7.92 -3.69 1.37
N TYR A 240 -8.24 -4.70 0.56
CA TYR A 240 -7.66 -4.97 -0.74
C TYR A 240 -8.74 -4.94 -1.81
N PHE A 241 -8.34 -4.56 -3.02
CA PHE A 241 -9.21 -4.42 -4.18
C PHE A 241 -8.52 -5.09 -5.36
N GLU A 242 -9.21 -6.01 -6.00
CA GLU A 242 -8.75 -6.69 -7.20
C GLU A 242 -9.78 -6.50 -8.30
N LEU A 243 -9.37 -5.94 -9.45
CA LEU A 243 -10.26 -5.70 -10.56
C LEU A 243 -10.85 -7.03 -11.05
N SER A 244 -12.18 -7.16 -10.98
CA SER A 244 -12.85 -8.37 -11.40
C SER A 244 -13.14 -8.37 -12.89
N ASP A 245 -13.72 -7.27 -13.36
CA ASP A 245 -14.12 -7.03 -14.73
C ASP A 245 -14.39 -5.53 -14.96
N MET A 246 -14.40 -5.13 -16.22
CA MET A 246 -14.70 -3.77 -16.66
C MET A 246 -15.66 -3.80 -17.84
N GLN A 247 -16.60 -2.86 -17.86
CA GLN A 247 -17.42 -2.56 -19.04
C GLN A 247 -16.85 -1.33 -19.76
N ARG A 248 -16.60 -1.43 -21.05
CA ARG A 248 -16.17 -0.29 -21.87
C ARG A 248 -17.37 0.57 -22.25
N VAL A 249 -17.10 1.82 -22.65
CA VAL A 249 -18.14 2.77 -23.08
C VAL A 249 -18.89 2.26 -24.33
N ASP A 250 -18.26 1.40 -25.15
CA ASP A 250 -18.89 0.73 -26.29
C ASP A 250 -19.80 -0.46 -25.89
N GLY A 251 -19.95 -0.73 -24.59
CA GLY A 251 -20.76 -1.83 -24.04
C GLY A 251 -20.05 -3.18 -23.93
N SER A 252 -18.85 -3.32 -24.51
CA SER A 252 -18.08 -4.57 -24.41
C SER A 252 -17.58 -4.80 -22.99
N ARG A 253 -17.53 -6.07 -22.56
CA ARG A 253 -17.09 -6.46 -21.22
C ARG A 253 -15.75 -7.18 -21.30
N GLN A 254 -14.83 -6.80 -20.41
CA GLN A 254 -13.52 -7.42 -20.26
C GLN A 254 -13.41 -8.00 -18.85
N SER A 255 -13.30 -9.32 -18.74
CA SER A 255 -13.08 -10.02 -17.46
C SER A 255 -11.59 -10.11 -17.16
N PHE A 256 -11.24 -9.91 -15.89
CA PHE A 256 -9.86 -9.91 -15.40
C PHE A 256 -9.63 -10.95 -14.30
N THR A 257 -10.67 -11.30 -13.52
CA THR A 257 -10.60 -12.41 -12.56
C THR A 257 -10.35 -13.70 -13.33
N LYS A 258 -9.26 -14.39 -12.96
CA LYS A 258 -8.86 -15.66 -13.56
C LYS A 258 -9.30 -16.80 -12.67
N SER A 259 -9.88 -17.84 -13.26
CA SER A 259 -10.02 -19.11 -12.56
C SER A 259 -8.64 -19.75 -12.36
N TRP A 260 -8.51 -20.72 -11.45
CA TRP A 260 -7.27 -21.49 -11.32
C TRP A 260 -6.84 -22.16 -12.63
N LYS A 261 -7.81 -22.52 -13.48
CA LYS A 261 -7.54 -23.07 -14.82
C LYS A 261 -6.88 -22.04 -15.74
N ASP A 262 -7.29 -20.77 -15.66
CA ASP A 262 -6.70 -19.69 -16.45
C ASP A 262 -5.28 -19.37 -15.96
N VAL A 263 -5.06 -19.39 -14.64
CA VAL A 263 -3.71 -19.23 -14.05
C VAL A 263 -2.78 -20.36 -14.48
N ASP A 264 -3.24 -21.61 -14.42
CA ASP A 264 -2.47 -22.77 -14.90
C ASP A 264 -2.13 -22.64 -16.38
N TYR A 265 -3.11 -22.27 -17.22
CA TYR A 265 -2.89 -22.05 -18.65
C TYR A 265 -1.85 -20.95 -18.92
N GLU A 266 -1.92 -19.83 -18.21
CA GLU A 266 -0.95 -18.75 -18.38
C GLU A 266 0.45 -19.14 -17.94
N LEU A 267 0.61 -19.77 -16.77
CA LEU A 267 1.91 -20.23 -16.29
C LEU A 267 2.51 -21.27 -17.26
N THR A 268 1.71 -22.26 -17.67
CA THR A 268 2.16 -23.33 -18.59
C THR A 268 2.43 -22.86 -20.02
N SER A 269 1.83 -21.75 -20.43
CA SER A 269 2.01 -21.14 -21.75
C SER A 269 3.07 -20.03 -21.77
N ALA A 270 3.40 -19.44 -20.61
CA ALA A 270 4.35 -18.34 -20.52
C ALA A 270 5.72 -18.73 -21.09
N ALA A 271 6.26 -17.86 -21.97
CA ALA A 271 7.51 -18.12 -22.67
C ALA A 271 8.72 -18.26 -21.72
N ASN A 272 8.70 -17.52 -20.61
CA ASN A 272 9.75 -17.49 -19.59
C ASN A 272 9.59 -18.57 -18.50
N PHE A 273 8.46 -19.28 -18.45
CA PHE A 273 8.22 -20.32 -17.44
C PHE A 273 7.77 -21.63 -18.08
N GLY A 274 6.48 -21.79 -18.41
CA GLY A 274 5.94 -23.05 -18.89
C GLY A 274 6.54 -23.54 -20.19
N SER A 275 6.90 -22.63 -21.11
CA SER A 275 7.62 -23.00 -22.32
C SER A 275 9.03 -23.50 -22.03
N GLN A 276 9.71 -22.94 -21.02
CA GLN A 276 11.02 -23.44 -20.58
C GLN A 276 10.91 -24.82 -19.93
N MET A 277 9.85 -25.08 -19.15
CA MET A 277 9.58 -26.40 -18.56
C MET A 277 9.42 -27.52 -19.60
N LYS A 278 8.97 -27.18 -20.82
CA LYS A 278 8.80 -28.15 -21.92
C LYS A 278 10.13 -28.55 -22.58
N ARG A 279 11.23 -27.83 -22.33
CA ARG A 279 12.56 -28.10 -22.93
C ARG A 279 13.28 -29.24 -22.21
N LYS A 280 12.80 -30.47 -22.39
CA LYS A 280 13.33 -31.68 -21.73
C LYS A 280 14.77 -32.01 -22.14
N ASP A 281 15.21 -31.59 -23.33
CA ASP A 281 16.51 -31.96 -23.89
C ASP A 281 17.69 -31.31 -23.17
N LEU A 282 17.50 -30.13 -22.57
CA LEU A 282 18.56 -29.37 -21.92
C LEU A 282 19.27 -30.15 -20.80
N PHE A 283 18.54 -31.06 -20.16
CA PHE A 283 19.01 -31.81 -19.00
C PHE A 283 19.31 -33.29 -19.29
N LYS A 284 19.04 -33.77 -20.52
CA LYS A 284 19.16 -35.21 -20.87
C LYS A 284 20.59 -35.73 -20.69
N GLU A 285 21.59 -34.95 -21.09
CA GLU A 285 23.01 -35.33 -20.98
C GLU A 285 23.59 -35.05 -19.59
N LEU A 286 22.98 -34.10 -18.86
CA LEU A 286 23.49 -33.63 -17.58
C LEU A 286 23.03 -34.51 -16.40
N ILE A 287 21.74 -34.84 -16.35
CA ILE A 287 21.14 -35.53 -15.20
C ILE A 287 21.79 -36.89 -14.90
N PRO A 288 22.11 -37.75 -15.89
CA PRO A 288 22.79 -39.02 -15.63
C PRO A 288 24.11 -38.85 -14.87
N ASN A 289 24.86 -37.78 -15.14
CA ASN A 289 26.10 -37.48 -14.43
C ASN A 289 25.83 -36.96 -13.01
N VAL A 290 24.82 -36.11 -12.83
CA VAL A 290 24.45 -35.57 -11.51
C VAL A 290 24.00 -36.67 -10.55
N VAL A 291 23.29 -37.68 -11.04
CA VAL A 291 22.73 -38.75 -10.21
C VAL A 291 23.53 -40.06 -10.24
N LYS A 292 24.70 -40.08 -10.88
CA LYS A 292 25.48 -41.31 -11.17
C LYS A 292 25.72 -42.21 -9.95
N ASN A 293 25.91 -41.62 -8.78
CA ASN A 293 26.22 -42.33 -7.54
C ASN A 293 25.02 -42.46 -6.59
N ALA A 294 23.83 -42.04 -7.02
CA ALA A 294 22.62 -42.09 -6.20
C ALA A 294 21.82 -43.37 -6.50
N THR A 295 21.57 -44.16 -5.45
CA THR A 295 20.91 -45.47 -5.56
C THR A 295 19.42 -45.40 -5.24
N THR A 296 18.99 -44.51 -4.34
CA THR A 296 17.58 -44.30 -4.00
C THR A 296 17.00 -43.04 -4.65
N GLU A 297 15.68 -42.99 -4.82
CA GLU A 297 14.99 -41.78 -5.34
C GLU A 297 15.26 -40.54 -4.48
N LEU A 298 15.36 -40.71 -3.16
CA LEU A 298 15.71 -39.62 -2.25
C LEU A 298 17.14 -39.10 -2.49
N ASP A 299 18.09 -40.00 -2.73
CA ASP A 299 19.49 -39.60 -3.00
C ASP A 299 19.61 -38.90 -4.35
N LYS A 300 18.83 -39.33 -5.35
CA LYS A 300 18.75 -38.64 -6.65
C LYS A 300 18.18 -37.23 -6.48
N ALA A 301 17.10 -37.08 -5.72
CA ALA A 301 16.50 -35.78 -5.42
C ALA A 301 17.49 -34.84 -4.69
N LYS A 302 18.22 -35.37 -3.69
CA LYS A 302 19.27 -34.61 -2.98
C LYS A 302 20.41 -34.18 -3.90
N ALA A 303 20.87 -35.06 -4.79
CA ALA A 303 21.93 -34.77 -5.75
C ALA A 303 21.51 -33.67 -6.74
N ILE A 304 20.29 -33.74 -7.26
CA ILE A 304 19.71 -32.72 -8.14
C ILE A 304 19.56 -31.38 -7.40
N TYR A 305 19.02 -31.39 -6.18
CA TYR A 305 18.89 -30.18 -5.35
C TYR A 305 20.25 -29.51 -5.10
N ALA A 306 21.27 -30.30 -4.72
CA ALA A 306 22.61 -29.79 -4.49
C ALA A 306 23.23 -29.20 -5.76
N TYR A 307 22.98 -29.81 -6.92
CA TYR A 307 23.41 -29.28 -8.20
C TYR A 307 22.74 -27.94 -8.51
N VAL A 308 21.41 -27.87 -8.44
CA VAL A 308 20.65 -26.62 -8.70
C VAL A 308 21.12 -25.51 -7.77
N LYS A 309 21.30 -25.79 -6.48
CA LYS A 309 21.78 -24.81 -5.49
C LYS A 309 23.14 -24.20 -5.87
N LYS A 310 24.05 -24.97 -6.49
CA LYS A 310 25.36 -24.46 -6.95
C LYS A 310 25.26 -23.53 -8.15
N GLN A 311 24.21 -23.65 -8.96
CA GLN A 311 24.02 -22.85 -10.17
C GLN A 311 23.29 -21.53 -9.91
N LEU A 312 22.69 -21.37 -8.72
CA LEU A 312 21.91 -20.21 -8.36
C LEU A 312 22.75 -19.21 -7.56
N LYS A 313 22.86 -17.98 -8.06
CA LYS A 313 23.45 -16.85 -7.32
C LYS A 313 22.36 -15.90 -6.89
N TRP A 314 22.23 -15.68 -5.58
CA TRP A 314 21.25 -14.73 -5.05
C TRP A 314 21.52 -13.31 -5.58
N ASN A 315 20.50 -12.68 -6.16
CA ASN A 315 20.65 -11.36 -6.78
C ASN A 315 20.48 -10.19 -5.80
N ASN A 316 20.42 -10.46 -4.49
CA ASN A 316 20.21 -9.47 -3.42
C ASN A 316 18.93 -8.63 -3.56
N TYR A 317 17.97 -9.07 -4.37
CA TYR A 317 16.74 -8.32 -4.64
C TYR A 317 15.47 -9.17 -4.45
N TYR A 318 15.28 -10.22 -5.26
CA TYR A 318 14.08 -11.06 -5.19
C TYR A 318 14.23 -12.45 -5.87
N ALA A 319 15.34 -12.73 -6.55
CA ALA A 319 15.50 -13.96 -7.32
C ALA A 319 16.95 -14.48 -7.28
N CYS A 320 17.13 -15.72 -7.73
CA CYS A 320 18.45 -16.24 -8.06
C CYS A 320 18.69 -16.07 -9.57
N ALA A 321 19.90 -15.67 -9.94
CA ALA A 321 20.39 -15.72 -11.32
C ALA A 321 21.14 -17.04 -11.55
#